data_AF-A0A1Q7ZRZ0-F1
#
_entry.id   AF-A0A1Q7ZRZ0-F1
#
_cell.length_a   1.000
_cell.length_b   1.000
_cell.length_c   1.000
_cell.angle_alpha   90.00
_cell.angle_beta   90.00
_cell.angle_gamma   90.00
#
_symmetry.space_group_name_H-M   'P 1'
#
loop_
_entity.id
_entity.type
_entity.pdbx_description
1 polymer ?
#
loop_
_entity_poly.entity_id
_entity_poly.type
_entity_poly.pdbx_seq_one_letter_code
_entity_poly.pdbx_strand_id
1 'polypeptide(L)'
;MLPEDEFVMGDIQVLAGLKMGSERLRLFFTPTRILVAHIGKRGVGSQAMGSFFGWLSGAIEDIFRSGKESFTKRESKMSTPKDILASDRDNFSISYEEIISVDIDLALTAASFTILTRDDKFHFSVLGRREVLLDLLRKVLPRKLRFV
;
A
#
# COMPACT_ATOMS: atom_id res chain seq x y z
N MET A 1 -21.53 -1.45 5.38
CA MET A 1 -21.22 -2.60 6.26
C MET A 1 -19.88 -3.14 5.83
N LEU A 2 -18.86 -3.16 6.69
CA LEU A 2 -17.56 -3.74 6.34
C LEU A 2 -17.66 -5.26 6.42
N PRO A 3 -17.22 -6.03 5.41
CA PRO A 3 -17.25 -7.49 5.49
C PRO A 3 -16.40 -7.94 6.68
N GLU A 4 -16.93 -8.80 7.55
CA GLU A 4 -16.19 -9.26 8.73
C GLU A 4 -15.01 -10.18 8.36
N ASP A 5 -15.03 -10.73 7.14
CA ASP A 5 -14.00 -11.64 6.59
C ASP A 5 -13.08 -10.98 5.55
N GLU A 6 -13.06 -9.64 5.48
CA GLU A 6 -12.15 -8.95 4.56
C GLU A 6 -10.70 -9.11 5.04
N PHE A 7 -9.81 -9.59 4.16
CA PHE A 7 -8.39 -9.77 4.45
C PHE A 7 -7.51 -8.96 3.48
N VAL A 8 -6.28 -8.71 3.90
CA VAL A 8 -5.27 -8.05 3.05
C VAL A 8 -4.61 -9.10 2.16
N MET A 9 -4.75 -8.93 0.84
CA MET A 9 -4.14 -9.78 -0.17
C MET A 9 -2.67 -9.43 -0.43
N GLY A 10 -2.28 -8.20 -0.15
CA GLY A 10 -0.92 -7.69 -0.30
C GLY A 10 -0.86 -6.18 -0.13
N ASP A 11 0.35 -5.65 -0.01
CA ASP A 11 0.58 -4.22 0.15
C ASP A 11 1.74 -3.71 -0.72
N ILE A 12 1.68 -2.42 -1.05
CA ILE A 12 2.76 -1.71 -1.74
C ILE A 12 2.98 -0.35 -1.09
N GLN A 13 4.23 0.12 -1.06
CA GLN A 13 4.54 1.48 -0.66
C GLN A 13 4.55 2.38 -1.87
N VAL A 14 3.95 3.56 -1.74
CA VAL A 14 3.85 4.55 -2.80
C VAL A 14 4.16 5.95 -2.29
N LEU A 15 4.55 6.83 -3.20
CA LEU A 15 4.51 8.28 -3.01
C LEU A 15 3.27 8.83 -3.69
N ALA A 16 2.45 9.59 -2.98
CA ALA A 16 1.41 10.41 -3.58
C ALA A 16 1.93 11.83 -3.79
N GLY A 17 1.69 12.40 -4.97
CA GLY A 17 1.97 13.80 -5.25
C GLY A 17 0.84 14.69 -4.69
N LEU A 18 1.16 15.58 -3.76
CA LEU A 18 0.24 16.59 -3.24
C LEU A 18 0.63 17.97 -3.79
N LYS A 19 -0.33 18.91 -3.77
CA LYS A 19 -0.10 20.30 -4.26
C LYS A 19 1.08 21.00 -3.57
N MET A 20 1.49 20.56 -2.37
CA MET A 20 2.65 21.06 -1.62
C MET A 20 3.51 19.92 -1.06
N GLY A 21 3.95 19.00 -1.92
CA GLY A 21 4.96 18.00 -1.58
C GLY A 21 4.59 16.58 -2.01
N SER A 22 5.29 15.60 -1.46
CA SER A 22 4.96 14.20 -1.63
C SER A 22 4.77 13.52 -0.29
N GLU A 23 3.82 12.59 -0.24
CA GLU A 23 3.51 11.83 0.96
C GLU A 23 3.73 10.35 0.75
N ARG A 24 4.34 9.69 1.75
CA ARG A 24 4.54 8.24 1.75
C ARG A 24 3.30 7.55 2.27
N LEU A 25 2.68 6.77 1.39
CA LEU A 25 1.50 5.99 1.68
C LEU A 25 1.78 4.51 1.50
N ARG A 26 0.96 3.67 2.12
CA ARG A 26 0.89 2.23 1.85
C ARG A 26 -0.49 1.93 1.29
N LEU A 27 -0.51 1.27 0.14
CA LEU A 27 -1.74 0.74 -0.42
C LEU A 27 -1.87 -0.72 -0.03
N PHE A 28 -2.97 -1.08 0.60
CA PHE A 28 -3.31 -2.46 0.92
C PHE A 28 -4.43 -2.92 0.01
N PHE A 29 -4.22 -4.02 -0.71
CA PHE A 29 -5.23 -4.59 -1.60
C PHE A 29 -6.04 -5.61 -0.84
N THR A 30 -7.35 -5.49 -0.91
CA THR A 30 -8.30 -6.49 -0.39
C THR A 30 -9.10 -7.07 -1.56
N PRO A 31 -9.96 -8.09 -1.32
CA PRO A 31 -10.83 -8.61 -2.36
C PRO A 31 -11.84 -7.59 -2.93
N THR A 32 -12.13 -6.51 -2.21
CA THR A 32 -13.22 -5.58 -2.57
C THR A 32 -12.78 -4.13 -2.79
N ARG A 33 -11.61 -3.73 -2.28
CA ARG A 33 -11.15 -2.34 -2.31
C ARG A 33 -9.65 -2.22 -2.08
N ILE A 34 -9.12 -1.03 -2.34
CA ILE A 34 -7.77 -0.63 -1.96
C ILE A 34 -7.90 0.21 -0.70
N LEU A 35 -7.15 -0.11 0.36
CA LEU A 35 -7.02 0.76 1.53
C LEU A 35 -5.79 1.64 1.33
N VAL A 36 -5.97 2.95 1.47
CA VAL A 36 -4.90 3.93 1.39
C VAL A 36 -4.56 4.35 2.81
N ALA A 37 -3.36 3.98 3.26
CA ALA A 37 -2.90 4.27 4.61
C ALA A 37 -1.72 5.23 4.62
N HIS A 38 -1.81 6.25 5.46
CA HIS A 38 -0.72 7.17 5.74
C HIS A 38 0.31 6.47 6.63
N ILE A 39 1.57 6.38 6.19
CA ILE A 39 2.65 5.75 6.99
C ILE A 39 3.28 6.77 7.97
N GLY A 40 2.72 7.98 8.06
CA GLY A 40 3.12 9.02 9.00
C GLY A 40 4.36 9.83 8.60
N LYS A 41 4.28 11.13 8.92
CA LYS A 41 5.38 12.09 8.91
C LYS A 41 6.29 11.80 10.11
N ARG A 42 7.51 11.30 9.89
CA ARG A 42 8.55 11.33 10.93
C ARG A 42 8.92 12.80 11.21
N GLY A 43 8.22 13.44 12.14
CA GLY A 43 8.50 14.82 12.55
C GLY A 43 7.55 15.34 13.63
N VAL A 44 8.02 15.30 14.88
CA VAL A 44 7.65 16.18 16.00
C VAL A 44 6.16 16.24 16.39
N GLY A 45 5.70 15.37 17.30
CA GLY A 45 4.54 15.71 18.14
C GLY A 45 3.53 14.64 18.55
N SER A 46 3.61 13.39 18.09
CA SER A 46 2.69 12.34 18.57
C SER A 46 3.40 11.41 19.56
N GLN A 47 3.30 11.74 20.86
CA GLN A 47 3.53 10.77 21.91
C GLN A 47 2.28 9.92 22.10
N ALA A 48 2.51 8.60 22.18
CA ALA A 48 1.59 7.50 22.50
C ALA A 48 0.63 7.11 21.34
N MET A 49 0.62 5.88 20.84
CA MET A 49 0.64 4.62 21.59
C MET A 49 1.32 3.49 20.78
N GLY A 50 2.08 2.62 21.45
CA GLY A 50 2.34 1.25 20.96
C GLY A 50 3.78 0.86 20.60
N SER A 51 4.71 1.00 21.56
CA SER A 51 5.89 0.13 21.77
C SER A 51 6.53 -0.59 20.58
N PHE A 52 7.50 0.04 19.91
CA PHE A 52 8.58 -0.68 19.19
C PHE A 52 9.90 0.10 19.26
N PHE A 53 10.47 0.18 20.46
CA PHE A 53 11.87 0.52 20.65
C PHE A 53 12.48 -0.47 21.63
N GLY A 54 13.18 -1.46 21.10
CA GLY A 54 13.77 -2.53 21.89
C GLY A 54 14.41 -3.61 21.02
N TRP A 55 15.40 -3.23 20.21
CA TRP A 55 16.60 -4.03 19.89
C TRP A 55 17.36 -3.41 18.72
N LEU A 56 18.27 -2.50 19.05
CA LEU A 56 19.49 -2.27 18.28
C LEU A 56 20.60 -2.98 19.06
N SER A 57 21.01 -4.17 18.62
CA SER A 57 22.41 -4.62 18.62
C SER A 57 22.49 -6.02 18.01
N GLY A 58 23.09 -6.13 16.82
CA GLY A 58 23.66 -7.39 16.31
C GLY A 58 22.80 -8.21 15.35
N ALA A 59 22.53 -7.73 14.13
CA ALA A 59 22.18 -8.59 13.00
C ALA A 59 22.24 -7.80 11.67
N ILE A 60 23.43 -7.35 11.27
CA ILE A 60 23.64 -6.75 9.94
C ILE A 60 23.98 -7.83 8.89
N GLU A 61 24.19 -9.10 9.28
CA GLU A 61 24.81 -10.10 8.40
C GLU A 61 23.83 -10.99 7.60
N ASP A 62 22.54 -11.08 7.96
CA ASP A 62 21.62 -12.06 7.35
C ASP A 62 20.75 -11.53 6.19
N ILE A 63 20.89 -10.27 5.79
CA ILE A 63 20.00 -9.67 4.77
C ILE A 63 20.27 -10.17 3.34
N PHE A 64 21.38 -10.88 3.08
CA PHE A 64 21.74 -11.33 1.73
C PHE A 64 21.44 -12.79 1.38
N ARG A 65 20.86 -13.59 2.28
CA ARG A 65 20.66 -15.03 2.01
C ARG A 65 19.27 -15.49 2.42
N SER A 66 18.34 -15.47 1.47
CA SER A 66 17.43 -16.60 1.16
C SER A 66 16.17 -16.08 0.46
N GLY A 67 16.24 -16.02 -0.87
CA GLY A 67 15.06 -16.08 -1.70
C GLY A 67 14.63 -17.54 -1.80
N LYS A 68 13.58 -17.93 -1.06
CA LYS A 68 12.61 -19.01 -1.36
C LYS A 68 11.78 -19.49 -0.16
N GLU A 69 12.09 -19.08 1.07
CA GLU A 69 11.42 -19.58 2.30
C GLU A 69 10.60 -18.53 3.09
N SER A 70 10.29 -17.36 2.52
CA SER A 70 9.59 -16.29 3.27
C SER A 70 8.10 -16.16 2.97
N PHE A 71 7.44 -17.21 2.46
CA PHE A 71 6.00 -17.17 2.15
C PHE A 71 5.08 -17.71 3.24
N THR A 72 5.60 -18.42 4.25
CA THR A 72 4.74 -19.19 5.19
C THR A 72 4.82 -18.74 6.65
N LYS A 73 5.50 -17.63 6.97
CA LYS A 73 5.69 -17.17 8.37
C LYS A 73 5.34 -15.70 8.64
N ARG A 74 4.72 -15.01 7.68
CA ARG A 74 4.24 -13.61 7.80
C ARG A 74 2.75 -13.49 8.13
N GLU A 75 2.10 -14.57 8.57
CA GLU A 75 0.70 -14.55 9.04
C GLU A 75 0.55 -14.01 10.47
N SER A 76 1.64 -13.74 11.19
CA SER A 76 1.61 -13.20 12.55
C SER A 76 1.58 -11.66 12.55
N LYS A 77 0.35 -11.10 12.54
CA LYS A 77 -0.03 -9.66 12.61
C LYS A 77 -0.13 -8.90 11.28
N MET A 78 -0.84 -9.41 10.28
CA MET A 78 -1.46 -8.50 9.31
C MET A 78 -2.62 -7.77 10.00
N SER A 79 -2.50 -6.45 10.18
CA SER A 79 -3.60 -5.59 10.65
C SER A 79 -4.83 -5.84 9.78
N THR A 80 -6.00 -6.04 10.39
CA THR A 80 -7.23 -6.24 9.63
C THR A 80 -7.56 -4.96 8.85
N PRO A 81 -8.34 -5.02 7.76
CA PRO A 81 -8.83 -3.82 7.07
C PRO A 81 -9.48 -2.81 8.00
N LYS A 82 -10.20 -3.27 9.03
CA LYS A 82 -10.80 -2.44 10.07
C LYS A 82 -9.71 -1.72 10.89
N ASP A 83 -8.68 -2.44 11.34
CA ASP A 83 -7.58 -1.86 12.11
C ASP A 83 -6.76 -0.85 11.28
N ILE A 84 -6.54 -1.13 10.00
CA ILE A 84 -5.82 -0.23 9.09
C ILE A 84 -6.58 1.08 8.97
N LEU A 85 -7.89 1.04 8.69
CA LEU A 85 -8.71 2.25 8.57
C LEU A 85 -8.83 3.01 9.90
N ALA A 86 -8.84 2.30 11.04
CA ALA A 86 -8.91 2.94 12.35
C ALA A 86 -7.57 3.54 12.83
N SER A 87 -6.44 3.15 12.22
CA SER A 87 -5.11 3.55 12.69
C SER A 87 -4.77 5.02 12.44
N ASP A 88 -5.40 5.65 11.44
CA ASP A 88 -5.28 7.08 11.16
C ASP A 88 -6.60 7.58 10.54
N ARG A 89 -7.05 8.76 10.96
CA ARG A 89 -8.31 9.37 10.49
C ARG A 89 -8.27 9.72 9.00
N ASP A 90 -7.07 9.95 8.46
CA ASP A 90 -6.87 10.32 7.07
C ASP A 90 -6.76 9.05 6.18
N ASN A 91 -6.76 7.85 6.78
CA ASN A 91 -6.85 6.62 6.02
C ASN A 91 -8.23 6.47 5.40
N PHE A 92 -8.26 6.05 4.15
CA PHE A 92 -9.48 5.85 3.40
C PHE A 92 -9.42 4.59 2.56
N SER A 93 -10.54 4.23 1.95
CA SER A 93 -10.60 3.10 1.03
C SER A 93 -11.19 3.52 -0.30
N ILE A 94 -10.61 2.99 -1.38
CA ILE A 94 -11.10 3.15 -2.74
C ILE A 94 -11.78 1.85 -3.17
N SER A 95 -13.09 1.88 -3.37
CA SER A 95 -13.86 0.73 -3.87
C SER A 95 -13.44 0.36 -5.29
N TYR A 96 -13.41 -0.93 -5.63
CA TYR A 96 -13.17 -1.32 -7.01
C TYR A 96 -14.29 -0.90 -7.97
N GLU A 97 -15.50 -0.65 -7.45
CA GLU A 97 -16.67 -0.25 -8.25
C GLU A 97 -16.64 1.22 -8.68
N GLU A 98 -16.01 2.09 -7.89
CA GLU A 98 -15.85 3.52 -8.21
C GLU A 98 -14.64 3.79 -9.11
N ILE A 99 -13.67 2.88 -9.17
CA ILE A 99 -12.54 2.99 -10.09
C ILE A 99 -13.04 2.88 -11.53
N ILE A 100 -12.75 3.88 -12.35
CA ILE A 100 -13.04 3.90 -13.79
C ILE A 100 -11.88 3.26 -14.57
N SER A 101 -10.65 3.70 -14.28
CA SER A 101 -9.44 3.19 -14.93
C SER A 101 -8.22 3.32 -14.03
N VAL A 102 -7.22 2.51 -14.32
CA VAL A 102 -5.88 2.61 -13.75
C VAL A 102 -4.89 2.69 -14.90
N ASP A 103 -4.28 3.85 -15.07
CA ASP A 103 -3.26 4.09 -16.09
C ASP A 103 -1.89 3.84 -15.47
N ILE A 104 -1.09 2.97 -16.08
CA ILE A 104 0.21 2.53 -15.57
C ILE A 104 1.30 2.99 -16.53
N ASP A 105 2.24 3.77 -16.03
CA ASP A 105 3.44 4.20 -16.72
C ASP A 105 4.65 3.44 -16.14
N LEU A 106 5.25 2.60 -16.98
CA LEU A 106 6.43 1.79 -16.66
C LEU A 106 7.71 2.30 -17.33
N ALA A 107 7.65 3.39 -18.10
CA ALA A 107 8.76 3.89 -18.90
C ALA A 107 9.81 4.61 -18.03
N LEU A 108 9.38 5.20 -16.91
CA LEU A 108 10.25 5.92 -15.99
C LEU A 108 11.01 4.99 -15.04
N THR A 109 12.13 5.47 -14.52
CA THR A 109 12.96 4.78 -13.51
C THR A 109 12.19 4.42 -12.23
N ALA A 110 11.12 5.17 -11.92
CA ALA A 110 10.14 4.81 -10.92
C ALA A 110 8.80 4.59 -11.61
N ALA A 111 8.26 3.37 -11.51
CA ALA A 111 6.94 3.07 -12.05
C ALA A 111 5.91 3.99 -11.38
N SER A 112 5.06 4.61 -12.18
CA SER A 112 3.96 5.43 -11.69
C SER A 112 2.64 4.90 -12.20
N PHE A 113 1.58 5.19 -11.47
CA PHE A 113 0.25 4.84 -11.91
C PHE A 113 -0.76 5.84 -11.39
N THR A 114 -1.86 5.94 -12.12
CA THR A 114 -2.91 6.89 -11.84
C THR A 114 -4.23 6.13 -11.74
N ILE A 115 -4.90 6.25 -10.60
CA ILE A 115 -6.24 5.72 -10.41
C ILE A 115 -7.24 6.84 -10.69
N LEU A 116 -8.10 6.65 -11.67
CA LEU A 116 -9.25 7.51 -11.92
C LEU A 116 -10.48 6.86 -11.28
N THR A 117 -11.14 7.56 -10.37
CA THR A 117 -12.44 7.16 -9.80
C THR A 117 -13.55 8.05 -10.37
N ARG A 118 -14.80 7.83 -9.92
CA ARG A 118 -15.93 8.70 -10.28
C ARG A 118 -15.77 10.14 -9.77
N ASP A 119 -15.13 10.29 -8.61
CA ASP A 119 -15.11 11.55 -7.87
C ASP A 119 -13.72 12.20 -7.85
N ASP A 120 -12.64 11.43 -8.05
CA ASP A 120 -11.27 11.92 -7.89
C ASP A 120 -10.26 11.21 -8.81
N LYS A 121 -9.04 11.73 -8.84
CA LYS A 121 -7.90 11.21 -9.57
C LYS A 121 -6.68 11.16 -8.66
N PHE A 122 -6.19 9.96 -8.39
CA PHE A 122 -5.03 9.72 -7.53
C PHE A 122 -3.81 9.35 -8.36
N HIS A 123 -2.71 10.08 -8.19
CA HIS A 123 -1.44 9.78 -8.84
C HIS A 123 -0.43 9.25 -7.82
N PHE A 124 0.18 8.11 -8.13
CA PHE A 124 1.10 7.40 -7.26
C PHE A 124 2.40 7.04 -7.98
N SER A 125 3.51 7.14 -7.28
CA SER A 125 4.80 6.56 -7.70
C SER A 125 5.16 5.38 -6.80
N VAL A 126 5.51 4.24 -7.39
CA VAL A 126 5.82 3.02 -6.65
C VAL A 126 7.19 3.12 -6.00
N LEU A 127 7.25 2.77 -4.71
CA LEU A 127 8.50 2.55 -3.99
C LEU A 127 8.78 1.05 -3.91
N GLY A 128 9.62 0.54 -4.82
CA GLY A 128 10.08 -0.86 -4.80
C GLY A 128 9.67 -1.67 -6.03
N ARG A 129 9.19 -2.90 -5.82
CA ARG A 129 9.01 -3.91 -6.88
C ARG A 129 7.74 -3.67 -7.69
N ARG A 130 7.89 -3.13 -8.90
CA ARG A 130 6.81 -2.88 -9.87
C ARG A 130 6.01 -4.13 -10.25
N GLU A 131 6.65 -5.31 -10.21
CA GLU A 131 6.03 -6.58 -10.59
C GLU A 131 4.89 -6.92 -9.61
N VAL A 132 5.09 -6.66 -8.32
CA VAL A 132 4.07 -6.89 -7.28
C VAL A 132 2.86 -5.98 -7.48
N LEU A 133 3.06 -4.72 -7.86
CA LEU A 133 1.96 -3.82 -8.20
C LEU A 133 1.13 -4.39 -9.36
N LEU A 134 1.79 -4.81 -10.44
CA LEU A 134 1.10 -5.33 -11.62
C LEU A 134 0.32 -6.59 -11.31
N ASP A 135 0.90 -7.50 -10.53
CA ASP A 135 0.24 -8.75 -10.14
C ASP A 135 -1.01 -8.48 -9.29
N LEU A 136 -0.90 -7.58 -8.30
CA LEU A 136 -2.04 -7.18 -7.48
C LEU A 136 -3.12 -6.50 -8.31
N LEU A 137 -2.76 -5.49 -9.12
CA LEU A 137 -3.70 -4.77 -9.98
C LEU A 137 -4.38 -5.68 -11.01
N ARG A 138 -3.65 -6.60 -11.64
CA ARG A 138 -4.22 -7.57 -12.59
C ARG A 138 -5.20 -8.51 -11.90
N LYS A 139 -4.91 -8.89 -10.65
CA LYS A 139 -5.78 -9.77 -9.87
C LYS A 139 -7.09 -9.08 -9.48
N VAL A 140 -7.04 -7.81 -9.10
CA VAL A 140 -8.23 -7.11 -8.55
C VAL A 140 -8.99 -6.25 -9.58
N LEU A 141 -8.31 -5.76 -10.62
CA LEU A 141 -8.86 -4.80 -11.58
C LEU A 141 -8.51 -5.17 -13.05
N PRO A 142 -8.61 -6.43 -13.48
CA PRO A 142 -8.05 -6.90 -14.76
C PRO A 142 -8.56 -6.12 -15.99
N ARG A 143 -9.81 -5.64 -15.95
CA ARG A 143 -10.46 -4.95 -17.07
C ARG A 143 -10.27 -3.44 -17.08
N LYS A 144 -9.63 -2.89 -16.05
CA LYS A 144 -9.52 -1.43 -15.86
C LYS A 144 -8.08 -0.92 -16.03
N LEU A 145 -7.13 -1.82 -16.30
CA LEU A 145 -5.72 -1.46 -16.49
C LEU A 145 -5.47 -0.97 -17.91
N ARG A 146 -4.75 0.15 -18.02
CA ARG A 146 -4.26 0.71 -19.27
C ARG A 146 -2.77 0.98 -19.13
N PHE A 147 -2.00 0.57 -20.13
CA PHE A 147 -0.56 0.84 -20.18
C PHE A 147 -0.36 2.05 -21.08
N VAL A 148 0.34 3.06 -20.56
CA VAL A 148 0.59 4.34 -21.23
C VAL A 148 2.05 4.46 -21.55
#